data_AF-A0A3M9ZAD8-F1
#
_entry.id   AF-A0A3M9ZAD8-F1
#
_cell.length_a   1.000
_cell.length_b   1.000
_cell.length_c   1.000
_cell.angle_alpha   90.00
_cell.angle_beta   90.00
_cell.angle_gamma   90.00
#
_symmetry.space_group_name_H-M   'P 1'
#
loop_
_entity.id
_entity.type
_entity.pdbx_description
1 polymer ?
#
loop_
_entity_poly.entity_id
_entity_poly.type
_entity_poly.pdbx_seq_one_letter_code
_entity_poly.pdbx_strand_id
1 'polypeptide(L)'
;MDEAVGLDSTKFKADLEAIATLVQRVAQQHQGQSTELLAILRLLEQLHQEIRDSLFQESLPDNRQALYALLRDIETSGGWPYIHRMKLQAFLSYLSDQSAVESPAVESD
;
A
#
# COMPACT_ATOMS: atom_id res chain seq x y z
N MET A 1 7.22 -24.94 -7.95
CA MET A 1 6.73 -23.82 -8.79
C MET A 1 6.52 -22.68 -7.83
N ASP A 2 7.58 -21.90 -7.60
CA ASP A 2 7.58 -20.68 -6.80
C ASP A 2 8.14 -19.61 -7.72
N GLU A 3 7.27 -18.87 -8.40
CA GLU A 3 7.69 -17.61 -9.02
C GLU A 3 7.61 -16.54 -7.95
N ALA A 4 8.77 -16.21 -7.40
CA ALA A 4 8.97 -15.00 -6.64
C ALA A 4 8.50 -13.82 -7.50
N VAL A 5 7.40 -13.19 -7.10
CA VAL A 5 6.85 -11.97 -7.72
C VAL A 5 7.91 -10.87 -7.58
N GLY A 6 8.72 -10.73 -8.62
CA GLY A 6 9.85 -9.83 -8.66
C GLY A 6 9.38 -8.38 -8.77
N LEU A 7 9.55 -7.64 -7.67
CA LEU A 7 9.74 -6.18 -7.71
C LEU A 7 10.98 -5.78 -8.56
N ASP A 8 11.77 -6.77 -9.00
CA ASP A 8 13.01 -6.66 -9.79
C ASP A 8 12.82 -6.68 -11.32
N SER A 9 11.59 -6.58 -11.85
CA SER A 9 11.43 -6.41 -13.29
C SER A 9 12.00 -5.06 -13.71
N THR A 10 13.11 -5.08 -14.44
CA THR A 10 13.82 -3.88 -14.93
C THR A 10 12.90 -2.89 -15.65
N LYS A 11 11.85 -3.40 -16.30
CA LYS A 11 10.81 -2.61 -16.93
C LYS A 11 9.97 -1.82 -15.93
N PHE A 12 9.50 -2.47 -14.86
CA PHE A 12 8.69 -1.81 -13.84
C PHE A 12 9.46 -0.69 -13.12
N LYS A 13 10.74 -0.94 -12.81
CA LYS A 13 11.62 0.09 -12.26
C LYS A 13 11.78 1.28 -13.21
N ALA A 14 11.97 1.02 -14.50
CA ALA A 14 12.06 2.08 -15.52
C ALA A 14 10.77 2.89 -15.63
N ASP A 15 9.61 2.24 -15.55
CA ASP A 15 8.29 2.90 -15.56
C ASP A 15 8.15 3.84 -14.35
N LEU A 16 8.53 3.38 -13.15
CA LEU A 16 8.51 4.21 -11.93
C LEU A 16 9.46 5.42 -12.03
N GLU A 17 10.67 5.22 -12.55
CA GLU A 17 11.64 6.30 -12.77
C GLU A 17 11.13 7.32 -13.79
N ALA A 18 10.45 6.87 -14.84
CA ALA A 18 9.85 7.74 -15.86
C ALA A 18 8.73 8.61 -15.27
N ILE A 19 7.85 8.02 -14.44
CA ILE A 19 6.79 8.76 -13.74
C ILE A 19 7.39 9.80 -12.80
N ALA A 20 8.36 9.40 -11.97
CA ALA A 20 9.03 10.30 -11.04
C ALA A 20 9.69 11.49 -11.78
N THR A 21 10.40 11.20 -12.87
CA THR A 21 11.06 12.21 -13.70
C THR A 21 10.06 13.19 -14.31
N LEU A 22 8.92 12.69 -14.79
CA LEU A 22 7.88 13.54 -15.39
C LEU A 22 7.27 14.48 -14.35
N VAL A 23 6.89 13.94 -13.18
CA VAL A 23 6.31 14.74 -12.09
C VAL A 23 7.29 15.81 -11.62
N GLN A 24 8.56 15.45 -11.43
CA GLN A 24 9.61 16.40 -11.02
C GLN A 24 9.82 17.49 -12.08
N ARG A 25 9.86 17.13 -13.36
CA ARG A 25 10.01 18.09 -14.46
C ARG A 25 8.87 19.11 -14.47
N VAL A 26 7.62 18.64 -14.37
CA VAL A 26 6.44 19.52 -14.35
C VAL A 26 6.49 20.43 -13.11
N ALA A 27 6.80 19.89 -11.93
CA ALA A 27 6.92 20.70 -10.72
C ALA A 27 8.02 21.78 -10.83
N GLN A 28 9.15 21.46 -11.46
CA GLN A 28 10.24 22.42 -11.69
C GLN A 28 9.84 23.53 -12.68
N GLN A 29 9.07 23.20 -13.73
CA GLN A 29 8.58 24.20 -14.70
C GLN A 29 7.65 25.24 -14.05
N HIS A 30 6.95 24.86 -12.99
CA HIS A 30 6.00 25.70 -12.26
C HIS A 30 6.56 26.21 -10.92
N GLN A 31 7.89 26.23 -10.77
CA GLN A 31 8.54 26.70 -9.54
C GLN A 31 8.14 28.16 -9.24
N GLY A 32 7.70 28.40 -8.00
CA GLY A 32 7.23 29.71 -7.54
C GLY A 32 5.75 29.99 -7.82
N GLN A 33 5.04 29.11 -8.55
CA GLN A 33 3.60 29.24 -8.83
C GLN A 33 2.80 28.35 -7.87
N SER A 34 2.49 28.87 -6.68
CA SER A 34 1.87 28.09 -5.59
C SER A 34 0.55 27.40 -5.97
N THR A 35 -0.29 28.04 -6.79
CA THR A 35 -1.56 27.47 -7.26
C THR A 35 -1.37 26.30 -8.22
N GLU A 36 -0.36 26.37 -9.07
CA GLU A 36 -0.05 25.34 -10.07
C GLU A 36 0.62 24.13 -9.39
N LEU A 37 1.53 24.39 -8.45
CA LEU A 37 2.11 23.36 -7.58
C LEU A 37 1.02 22.65 -6.75
N LEU A 38 0.05 23.39 -6.21
CA LEU A 38 -1.08 22.78 -5.49
C LEU A 38 -1.95 21.91 -6.41
N ALA A 39 -2.14 22.29 -7.67
CA ALA A 39 -2.87 21.47 -8.63
C ALA A 39 -2.15 20.13 -8.90
N ILE A 40 -0.81 20.16 -9.02
CA ILE A 40 0.00 18.94 -9.15
C ILE A 40 -0.17 18.03 -7.92
N LEU A 41 -0.09 18.59 -6.71
CA LEU A 41 -0.27 17.82 -5.48
C LEU A 41 -1.66 17.18 -5.36
N ARG A 42 -2.72 17.90 -5.75
CA ARG A 42 -4.09 17.37 -5.76
C ARG A 42 -4.26 16.23 -6.76
N LEU A 43 -3.67 16.35 -7.95
CA LEU A 43 -3.68 15.27 -8.94
C LEU A 43 -2.98 14.02 -8.41
N LEU A 44 -1.80 14.16 -7.81
CA LEU A 44 -1.07 13.03 -7.24
C LEU A 44 -1.87 12.32 -6.14
N GLU A 45 -2.56 13.09 -5.29
CA GLU A 45 -3.45 12.52 -4.28
C GLU A 45 -4.64 11.79 -4.89
N GLN A 46 -5.28 12.35 -5.93
CA GLN A 46 -6.37 11.68 -6.64
C GLN A 46 -5.91 10.36 -7.26
N LEU A 47 -4.79 10.36 -7.98
CA LEU A 47 -4.22 9.16 -8.59
C LEU A 47 -3.88 8.11 -7.51
N HIS A 48 -3.32 8.55 -6.38
CA HIS A 48 -3.08 7.68 -5.25
C HIS A 48 -4.38 7.04 -4.73
N GLN A 49 -5.44 7.84 -4.51
CA GLN A 49 -6.73 7.33 -4.04
C GLN A 49 -7.34 6.32 -5.02
N GLU A 50 -7.33 6.64 -6.32
CA GLU A 50 -7.85 5.74 -7.36
C GLU A 50 -7.10 4.40 -7.37
N ILE A 51 -5.76 4.42 -7.35
CA ILE A 51 -4.95 3.20 -7.29
C ILE A 51 -5.23 2.42 -6.00
N ARG A 52 -5.30 3.12 -4.86
CA ARG A 52 -5.53 2.49 -3.55
C ARG A 52 -6.88 1.79 -3.48
N ASP A 53 -7.94 2.49 -3.88
CA ASP A 53 -9.34 2.07 -3.67
C ASP A 53 -9.84 1.09 -4.74
N SER A 54 -9.09 0.93 -5.84
CA SER A 54 -9.38 -0.06 -6.90
C SER A 54 -8.26 -1.10 -7.00
N LEU A 55 -7.24 -0.81 -7.80
CA LEU A 55 -6.20 -1.76 -8.21
C LEU A 55 -5.46 -2.39 -7.02
N PHE A 56 -5.08 -1.59 -6.02
CA PHE A 56 -4.33 -2.09 -4.87
C PHE A 56 -5.21 -2.96 -3.97
N GLN A 57 -6.42 -2.50 -3.64
CA GLN A 57 -7.36 -3.26 -2.80
C GLN A 57 -7.76 -4.59 -3.46
N GLU A 58 -8.00 -4.59 -4.78
CA GLU A 58 -8.29 -5.82 -5.54
C GLU A 58 -7.09 -6.76 -5.63
N SER A 59 -5.86 -6.23 -5.55
CA SER A 59 -4.63 -7.01 -5.57
C SER A 59 -4.19 -7.55 -4.20
N LEU A 60 -4.94 -7.26 -3.12
CA LEU A 60 -4.57 -7.72 -1.78
C LEU A 60 -4.55 -9.26 -1.71
N PRO A 61 -3.54 -9.86 -1.06
CA PRO A 61 -3.50 -11.31 -0.88
C PRO A 61 -4.72 -11.81 -0.09
N ASP A 62 -5.33 -12.87 -0.57
CA ASP A 62 -6.42 -13.59 0.10
C ASP A 62 -5.91 -14.48 1.25
N ASN A 63 -4.64 -14.88 1.21
CA ASN A 63 -3.97 -15.60 2.29
C ASN A 63 -3.38 -14.65 3.35
N ARG A 64 -3.72 -14.92 4.62
CA ARG A 64 -3.27 -14.16 5.80
C ARG A 64 -1.75 -14.01 5.86
N GLN A 65 -0.98 -15.06 5.59
CA GLN A 65 0.48 -14.99 5.71
C GLN A 65 1.10 -14.01 4.71
N ALA A 66 0.62 -14.01 3.46
CA ALA A 66 1.06 -13.08 2.42
C ALA A 66 0.61 -11.65 2.73
N LEU A 67 -0.59 -11.48 3.30
CA LEU A 67 -1.05 -10.18 3.78
C LEU A 67 -0.16 -9.64 4.91
N TYR A 68 0.21 -10.46 5.89
CA TYR A 68 1.13 -10.03 6.96
C TYR A 68 2.53 -9.68 6.43
N ALA A 69 3.04 -10.42 5.45
CA ALA A 69 4.31 -10.11 4.81
C ALA A 69 4.27 -8.76 4.09
N LEU A 70 3.20 -8.50 3.32
CA LEU A 70 2.97 -7.22 2.66
C LEU A 70 2.88 -6.06 3.66
N LEU A 71 2.12 -6.24 4.75
CA LEU A 71 1.98 -5.21 5.78
C LEU A 71 3.30 -4.89 6.49
N ARG A 72 4.11 -5.91 6.78
CA ARG A 72 5.44 -5.70 7.37
C ARG A 72 6.39 -4.98 6.42
N ASP A 73 6.33 -5.28 5.11
CA ASP A 73 7.13 -4.58 4.09
C ASP A 73 6.76 -3.09 4.00
N ILE A 74 5.46 -2.79 3.99
CA ILE A 74 4.92 -1.42 4.06
C ILE A 74 5.43 -0.66 5.31
N GLU A 75 5.42 -1.31 6.47
CA GLU A 75 5.90 -0.72 7.73
C GLU A 75 7.41 -0.44 7.72
N THR A 76 8.20 -1.36 7.13
CA THR A 76 9.67 -1.29 7.13
C THR A 76 10.20 -0.30 6.11
N SER A 77 9.59 -0.26 4.92
CA SER A 77 9.96 0.61 3.81
C SER A 77 9.46 2.05 3.98
N GLY A 78 8.64 2.31 5.00
CA GLY A 78 8.27 3.66 5.43
C GLY A 78 7.46 4.43 4.39
N GLY A 79 6.34 3.88 3.93
CA GLY A 79 5.51 4.56 2.93
C GLY A 79 4.07 4.08 2.94
N TRP A 80 3.23 4.73 3.75
CA TRP A 80 1.80 4.79 3.45
C TRP A 80 1.33 6.24 3.47
N PRO A 81 0.56 6.73 2.48
CA PRO A 81 0.01 8.08 2.52
C PRO A 81 -1.17 8.08 3.49
N TYR A 82 -0.95 8.62 4.70
CA TYR A 82 -1.99 8.95 5.69
C TYR A 82 -3.05 7.85 6.01
N ILE A 83 -2.69 6.57 6.11
CA ILE A 83 -3.52 5.66 6.93
C ILE A 83 -3.24 6.02 8.38
N HIS A 84 -4.28 6.48 9.08
CA HIS A 84 -4.26 6.65 10.53
C HIS A 84 -3.74 5.36 11.17
N ARG A 85 -2.47 5.37 11.59
CA ARG A 85 -1.72 4.22 12.11
C ARG A 85 -2.44 3.49 13.26
N MET A 86 -3.39 4.14 13.93
CA MET A 86 -4.22 3.53 14.97
C MET A 86 -5.28 2.54 14.43
N LYS A 87 -5.79 2.71 13.21
CA LYS A 87 -6.84 1.83 12.67
C LYS A 87 -6.28 0.49 12.17
N LEU A 88 -5.06 0.49 11.61
CA LEU A 88 -4.45 -0.71 11.07
C LEU A 88 -3.98 -1.66 12.18
N GLN A 89 -3.34 -1.14 13.23
CA GLN A 89 -2.98 -1.95 14.41
C GLN A 89 -4.23 -2.54 15.08
N ALA A 90 -5.30 -1.75 15.25
CA ALA A 90 -6.56 -2.24 15.79
C ALA A 90 -7.20 -3.33 14.90
N PHE A 91 -7.12 -3.17 13.57
CA PHE A 91 -7.60 -4.16 12.60
C PHE A 91 -6.80 -5.46 12.65
N LEU A 92 -5.47 -5.38 12.70
CA LEU A 92 -4.59 -6.53 12.84
C LEU A 92 -4.80 -7.28 14.17
N SER A 93 -4.99 -6.55 15.27
CA SER A 93 -5.32 -7.15 16.57
C SER A 93 -6.68 -7.86 16.52
N TYR A 94 -7.70 -7.24 15.90
CA TYR A 94 -9.02 -7.85 15.73
C TYR A 94 -8.99 -9.14 14.90
N LEU A 95 -8.19 -9.18 13.82
CA LEU A 95 -8.01 -10.39 13.01
C LEU A 95 -7.26 -11.51 13.76
N SER A 96 -6.34 -11.13 14.66
CA SER A 96 -5.57 -12.05 15.49
C SER A 96 -6.43 -12.64 16.63
N ASP A 97 -7.30 -11.82 17.23
CA ASP A 97 -8.27 -12.27 18.24
C ASP A 97 -9.31 -13.24 17.66
N GLN A 98 -9.78 -13.02 16.43
CA GLN A 98 -10.73 -13.95 15.80
C GLN A 98 -10.14 -15.31 15.43
N SER A 99 -8.81 -15.43 15.26
CA SER A 99 -8.17 -16.74 15.06
C SER A 99 -8.03 -17.57 16.34
N ALA A 100 -8.28 -17.00 17.52
CA ALA A 100 -8.16 -17.71 18.79
C ALA A 100 -9.47 -18.37 19.27
N VAL A 101 -10.61 -18.13 18.59
CA VAL A 101 -11.95 -18.54 19.09
C VAL A 101 -12.44 -19.87 18.51
N GLU A 102 -11.75 -20.47 17.52
CA GLU A 102 -12.06 -21.83 17.04
C GLU A 102 -11.24 -22.92 17.78
N SER A 103 -11.59 -23.14 19.04
CA SER A 103 -11.43 -24.46 19.65
C SER A 103 -12.64 -24.71 20.54
N PRO A 104 -13.64 -25.48 20.08
CA PRO A 104 -14.70 -25.91 20.98
C PRO A 104 -14.06 -26.89 21.96
N ALA A 105 -14.16 -26.57 23.25
CA ALA A 105 -13.87 -27.51 24.31
C ALA A 105 -14.74 -28.75 24.10
N VAL A 106 -14.11 -29.86 23.73
CA VAL A 106 -14.75 -31.17 23.76
C VAL A 106 -14.92 -31.52 25.24
N GLU A 107 -16.11 -31.25 25.74
CA GLU A 107 -16.63 -31.79 26.99
C GLU A 107 -16.55 -33.32 26.89
N SER A 108 -15.79 -33.93 27.79
CA SER A 108 -15.71 -35.38 27.94
C SER A 108 -16.01 -35.73 29.39
N ASP A 109 -17.04 -36.58 29.50
CA ASP A 109 -17.70 -37.23 30.62
C ASP A 109 -16.80 -37.64 31.80
#